data_AF-A0AAW1ANJ4-F1
#
_entry.id   AF-A0AAW1ANJ4-F1
#
_cell.length_a   1.000
_cell.length_b   1.000
_cell.length_c   1.000
_cell.angle_alpha   90.00
_cell.angle_beta   90.00
_cell.angle_gamma   90.00
#
_symmetry.space_group_name_H-M   'P 1'
#
loop_
_entity.id
_entity.type
_entity.pdbx_description
1 polymer ?
#
loop_
_entity_poly.entity_id
_entity_poly.type
_entity_poly.pdbx_seq_one_letter_code
_entity_poly.pdbx_strand_id
1 'polypeptide(L)'
;MTASPLLLLPLRRGLRLSAPRGTVVVERWWKVPLSKKDREPRINHPRFRVFRLVEDLKHQPKEPLELILTEPVEDVGNRGETVFVHRSFGRNHLLRHNRAVYASPENKKFFEEENRLREEGKLPRLQSHSGMKTVRFLKNCTLEIGVNECDHWELTKEIVCRHFLRNLGVVVPHQALTLPEEPITRLGSYWCEVTVNGLDTVRIPLSVQQLAEPKSNSQRLWLAQKEPDAEREV
;
A
#
# COMPACT_ATOMS: atom_id res chain seq x y z
N MET A 1 -47.88 -2.85 -47.60
CA MET A 1 -47.20 -2.69 -46.31
C MET A 1 -47.38 -3.98 -45.53
N THR A 2 -46.40 -4.88 -45.57
CA THR A 2 -46.44 -6.14 -44.82
C THR A 2 -45.10 -6.28 -44.10
N ALA A 3 -45.12 -6.01 -42.80
CA ALA A 3 -43.96 -6.14 -41.93
C ALA A 3 -43.67 -7.64 -41.73
N SER A 4 -42.45 -8.07 -42.09
CA SER A 4 -41.95 -9.40 -41.71
C SER A 4 -41.70 -9.44 -40.20
N PRO A 5 -42.19 -10.45 -39.47
CA PRO A 5 -41.84 -10.61 -38.07
C PRO A 5 -40.40 -11.12 -37.99
N LEU A 6 -39.52 -10.32 -37.39
CA LEU A 6 -38.19 -10.76 -36.98
C LEU A 6 -38.38 -11.91 -35.98
N LEU A 7 -38.10 -13.13 -36.42
CA LEU A 7 -38.04 -14.31 -35.57
C LEU A 7 -36.90 -14.13 -34.57
N LEU A 8 -37.24 -13.65 -33.38
CA LEU A 8 -36.43 -13.77 -32.17
C LEU A 8 -36.33 -15.26 -31.84
N LEU A 9 -35.25 -15.90 -32.32
CA LEU A 9 -34.89 -17.24 -31.88
C LEU A 9 -34.64 -17.19 -30.36
N PRO A 10 -35.35 -18.00 -29.55
CA PRO A 10 -35.11 -18.04 -28.12
C PRO A 10 -33.72 -18.66 -27.88
N LEU A 11 -32.81 -17.88 -27.31
CA LEU A 11 -31.51 -18.35 -26.83
C LEU A 11 -31.75 -19.44 -25.77
N ARG A 12 -31.66 -20.70 -26.19
CA ARG A 12 -31.77 -21.87 -25.31
C ARG A 12 -30.55 -21.95 -24.38
N ARG A 13 -30.86 -22.08 -23.09
CA ARG A 13 -30.10 -22.73 -21.99
C ARG A 13 -28.75 -22.11 -21.58
N GLY A 14 -28.75 -21.57 -20.36
CA GLY A 14 -27.65 -21.78 -19.40
C GLY A 14 -26.41 -20.91 -19.50
N LEU A 15 -26.44 -19.79 -20.22
CA LEU A 15 -25.35 -18.81 -20.17
C LEU A 15 -25.48 -18.00 -18.88
N ARG A 16 -24.56 -18.21 -17.92
CA ARG A 16 -24.39 -17.29 -16.80
C ARG A 16 -24.20 -15.88 -17.38
N LEU A 17 -24.87 -14.88 -16.80
CA LEU A 17 -24.71 -13.46 -17.19
C LEU A 17 -23.28 -12.94 -16.98
N SER A 18 -22.44 -13.69 -16.25
CA SER A 18 -21.00 -13.45 -16.24
C SER A 18 -20.34 -14.17 -17.42
N ALA A 19 -19.79 -13.38 -18.34
CA ALA A 19 -18.91 -13.91 -19.37
C ALA A 19 -17.78 -14.74 -18.74
N PRO A 20 -17.43 -15.92 -19.29
CA PRO A 20 -16.30 -16.68 -18.81
C PRO A 20 -15.05 -15.80 -18.92
N ARG A 21 -14.36 -15.58 -17.78
CA ARG A 21 -13.20 -14.68 -17.68
C ARG A 21 -11.92 -15.23 -18.33
N GLY A 22 -12.03 -16.27 -19.13
CA GLY A 22 -10.90 -16.99 -19.74
C GLY A 22 -11.12 -17.15 -21.23
N THR A 23 -10.05 -16.98 -21.99
CA THR A 23 -10.02 -17.22 -23.43
C THR A 23 -9.42 -18.60 -23.68
N VAL A 24 -10.11 -19.41 -24.47
CA VAL A 24 -9.64 -20.73 -24.90
C VAL A 24 -9.34 -20.65 -26.40
N VAL A 25 -8.09 -20.91 -26.77
CA VAL A 25 -7.66 -20.98 -28.16
C VAL A 25 -7.91 -22.38 -28.66
N VAL A 26 -8.69 -22.50 -29.73
CA VAL A 26 -9.01 -23.77 -30.37
C VAL A 26 -8.67 -23.73 -31.85
N GLU A 27 -8.21 -24.85 -32.37
CA GLU A 27 -8.06 -25.07 -33.81
C GLU A 27 -9.17 -26.00 -34.31
N ARG A 28 -9.59 -25.84 -35.57
CA ARG A 28 -10.53 -26.78 -36.18
C ARG A 28 -9.80 -28.08 -36.48
N TRP A 29 -10.39 -29.22 -36.12
CA TRP A 29 -9.81 -30.54 -36.40
C TRP A 29 -9.65 -30.79 -37.91
N TRP A 30 -10.61 -30.29 -38.69
CA TRP A 30 -10.63 -30.40 -40.14
C TRP A 30 -10.29 -29.05 -40.79
N LYS A 31 -9.37 -29.06 -41.76
CA LYS A 31 -9.01 -27.86 -42.54
C LYS A 31 -10.21 -27.39 -43.36
N VAL A 32 -10.53 -26.09 -43.29
CA VAL A 32 -11.60 -25.47 -44.06
C VAL A 32 -11.08 -25.19 -45.48
N PRO A 33 -11.78 -25.62 -46.55
CA PRO A 33 -11.34 -25.33 -47.92
C PRO A 33 -11.40 -23.83 -48.21
N LEU A 34 -10.41 -23.34 -48.96
CA LEU A 34 -10.31 -21.94 -49.31
C LEU A 34 -11.48 -21.52 -50.21
N SER A 35 -12.15 -20.42 -49.85
CA SER A 35 -13.16 -19.78 -50.69
C SER A 35 -12.51 -18.93 -51.80
N LYS A 36 -13.32 -18.53 -52.79
CA LYS A 36 -12.88 -17.53 -53.76
C LYS A 36 -12.53 -16.22 -53.05
N LYS A 37 -11.64 -15.43 -53.66
CA LYS A 37 -11.28 -14.09 -53.18
C LYS A 37 -12.55 -13.26 -52.89
N ASP A 38 -12.55 -12.58 -51.76
CA ASP A 38 -13.64 -11.72 -51.28
C ASP A 38 -14.97 -12.47 -51.02
N ARG A 39 -14.92 -13.81 -50.91
CA ARG A 39 -16.06 -14.63 -50.49
C ARG A 39 -15.77 -15.30 -49.15
N GLU A 40 -16.79 -15.34 -48.31
CA GLU A 40 -16.72 -16.06 -47.03
C GLU A 40 -16.50 -17.57 -47.24
N PRO A 41 -15.77 -18.22 -46.30
CA PRO A 41 -15.57 -19.66 -46.34
C PRO A 41 -16.87 -20.43 -46.13
N ARG A 42 -17.08 -21.51 -46.88
CA ARG A 42 -18.27 -22.37 -46.76
C ARG A 42 -18.11 -23.37 -45.60
N ILE A 43 -18.53 -22.99 -44.39
CA ILE A 43 -18.37 -23.79 -43.15
C ILE A 43 -19.68 -24.45 -42.70
N ASN A 44 -20.45 -25.01 -43.63
CA ASN A 44 -21.78 -25.56 -43.32
C ASN A 44 -21.73 -27.01 -42.79
N HIS A 45 -20.69 -27.77 -43.14
CA HIS A 45 -20.58 -29.17 -42.74
C HIS A 45 -20.31 -29.29 -41.23
N PRO A 46 -21.05 -30.14 -40.49
CA PRO A 46 -20.84 -30.35 -39.06
C PRO A 46 -19.40 -30.73 -38.65
N ARG A 47 -18.60 -31.34 -39.54
CA ARG A 47 -17.19 -31.68 -39.31
C ARG A 47 -16.38 -30.45 -38.91
N PHE A 48 -16.66 -29.28 -39.46
CA PHE A 48 -15.92 -28.04 -39.15
C PHE A 48 -16.31 -27.39 -37.82
N ARG A 49 -17.30 -27.96 -37.10
CA ARG A 49 -17.66 -27.58 -35.73
C ARG A 49 -16.92 -28.41 -34.68
N VAL A 50 -16.07 -29.36 -35.11
CA VAL A 50 -15.19 -30.13 -34.23
C VAL A 50 -13.90 -29.34 -34.04
N PHE A 51 -13.60 -29.03 -32.77
CA PHE A 51 -12.44 -28.25 -32.37
C PHE A 51 -11.48 -29.09 -31.54
N ARG A 52 -10.19 -28.78 -31.65
CA ARG A 52 -9.12 -29.27 -30.79
C ARG A 52 -8.67 -28.12 -29.90
N LEU A 53 -8.52 -28.38 -28.60
CA LEU A 53 -7.93 -27.44 -27.66
C LEU A 53 -6.46 -27.26 -27.99
N VAL A 54 -6.04 -26.01 -28.22
CA VAL A 54 -4.64 -25.64 -28.47
C VAL A 54 -4.04 -25.10 -27.18
N GLU A 55 -4.60 -24.00 -26.67
CA GLU A 55 -4.10 -23.32 -25.47
C GLU A 55 -5.24 -22.76 -24.63
N ASP A 56 -5.06 -22.78 -23.31
CA ASP A 56 -5.96 -22.12 -22.37
C ASP A 56 -5.24 -20.94 -21.70
N LEU A 57 -5.62 -19.72 -22.07
CA LEU A 57 -4.96 -18.50 -21.58
C LEU A 57 -5.15 -18.31 -20.06
N LYS A 58 -6.09 -19.01 -19.42
CA LYS A 58 -6.31 -18.85 -17.97
C LYS A 58 -5.13 -19.36 -17.13
N HIS A 59 -4.35 -20.30 -17.66
CA HIS A 59 -3.21 -20.92 -16.99
C HIS A 59 -1.87 -20.26 -17.34
N GLN A 60 -1.85 -19.34 -18.30
CA GLN A 60 -0.65 -18.61 -18.65
C GLN A 60 -0.28 -17.62 -17.52
N PRO A 61 1.03 -17.42 -17.25
CA PRO A 61 1.47 -16.43 -16.30
C PRO A 61 1.01 -15.04 -16.74
N LYS A 62 0.42 -14.28 -15.82
CA LYS A 62 -0.11 -12.96 -16.12
C LYS A 62 0.99 -11.93 -16.00
N GLU A 63 1.23 -11.22 -17.09
CA GLU A 63 2.16 -10.09 -17.08
C GLU A 63 1.67 -8.98 -16.12
N PRO A 64 2.59 -8.29 -15.45
CA PRO A 64 2.26 -7.12 -14.64
C PRO A 64 1.66 -6.00 -15.52
N LEU A 65 0.90 -5.13 -14.88
CA LEU A 65 0.31 -3.94 -15.49
C LEU A 65 1.20 -2.74 -15.18
N GLU A 66 1.65 -2.06 -16.24
CA GLU A 66 2.38 -0.81 -16.15
C GLU A 66 1.41 0.37 -15.95
N LEU A 67 1.62 1.14 -14.88
CA LEU A 67 0.83 2.32 -14.55
C LEU A 67 1.74 3.45 -14.08
N ILE A 68 1.29 4.69 -14.23
CA ILE A 68 1.95 5.88 -13.68
C ILE A 68 1.15 6.37 -12.49
N LEU A 69 1.79 6.55 -11.34
CA LEU A 69 1.10 7.01 -10.12
C LEU A 69 0.81 8.51 -10.20
N THR A 70 -0.42 8.89 -9.86
CA THR A 70 -0.84 10.29 -9.75
C THR A 70 -0.71 10.76 -8.30
N GLU A 71 -0.85 9.88 -7.33
CA GLU A 71 -0.65 10.19 -5.91
C GLU A 71 0.47 9.32 -5.36
N PRO A 72 1.22 9.77 -4.34
CA PRO A 72 2.12 8.86 -3.64
C PRO A 72 1.27 7.79 -2.93
N VAL A 73 1.58 6.52 -3.19
CA VAL A 73 0.84 5.37 -2.64
C VAL A 73 1.77 4.54 -1.78
N GLU A 74 1.33 4.21 -0.56
CA GLU A 74 2.07 3.36 0.39
C GLU A 74 2.39 1.97 -0.20
N ASP A 75 3.57 1.45 0.15
CA ASP A 75 4.29 0.29 -0.43
C ASP A 75 4.38 0.15 -1.98
N VAL A 76 3.82 1.08 -2.80
CA VAL A 76 3.92 1.07 -4.27
C VAL A 76 4.96 2.05 -4.84
N GLY A 77 4.89 3.35 -4.51
CA GLY A 77 5.80 4.34 -5.12
C GLY A 77 5.38 5.81 -4.93
N ASN A 78 6.14 6.71 -5.58
CA ASN A 78 5.92 8.16 -5.55
C ASN A 78 5.01 8.63 -6.70
N ARG A 79 4.47 9.85 -6.59
CA ARG A 79 3.77 10.50 -7.71
C ARG A 79 4.72 10.66 -8.91
N GLY A 80 4.22 10.35 -10.11
CA GLY A 80 4.92 10.45 -11.37
C GLY A 80 5.80 9.25 -11.69
N GLU A 81 5.89 8.26 -10.79
CA GLU A 81 6.68 7.06 -10.99
C GLU A 81 5.92 6.03 -11.82
N THR A 82 6.64 5.35 -12.72
CA THR A 82 6.10 4.24 -13.51
C THR A 82 6.31 2.94 -12.75
N VAL A 83 5.21 2.25 -12.42
CA VAL A 83 5.20 1.06 -11.56
C VAL A 83 4.59 -0.15 -12.28
N PHE A 84 5.15 -1.33 -12.01
CA PHE A 84 4.65 -2.60 -12.50
C PHE A 84 3.90 -3.33 -11.40
N VAL A 85 2.57 -3.39 -11.49
CA VAL A 85 1.70 -3.96 -10.45
C VAL A 85 0.89 -5.14 -10.96
N HIS A 86 0.39 -5.99 -10.07
CA HIS A 86 -0.54 -7.03 -10.48
C HIS A 86 -1.84 -6.43 -11.04
N ARG A 87 -2.34 -6.95 -12.18
CA ARG A 87 -3.52 -6.44 -12.90
C ARG A 87 -4.76 -6.24 -12.03
N SER A 88 -4.99 -7.12 -11.05
CA SER A 88 -6.13 -7.00 -10.13
C SER A 88 -5.98 -5.80 -9.19
N PHE A 89 -4.78 -5.58 -8.66
CA PHE A 89 -4.50 -4.45 -7.78
C PHE A 89 -4.56 -3.13 -8.56
N GLY A 90 -3.93 -3.07 -9.74
CA GLY A 90 -3.98 -1.89 -10.60
C GLY A 90 -5.40 -1.47 -10.98
N ARG A 91 -6.25 -2.41 -11.41
CA ARG A 91 -7.63 -2.10 -11.81
C ARG A 91 -8.56 -1.76 -10.65
N ASN A 92 -8.55 -2.58 -9.58
CA ASN A 92 -9.53 -2.45 -8.51
C ASN A 92 -9.14 -1.39 -7.47
N HIS A 93 -7.84 -1.17 -7.26
CA HIS A 93 -7.34 -0.25 -6.25
C HIS A 93 -6.80 1.05 -6.86
N LEU A 94 -5.85 0.99 -7.80
CA LEU A 94 -5.23 2.23 -8.30
C LEU A 94 -6.13 3.01 -9.26
N LEU A 95 -6.56 2.36 -10.35
CA LEU A 95 -7.38 3.00 -11.39
C LEU A 95 -8.77 3.36 -10.87
N ARG A 96 -9.41 2.48 -10.10
CA ARG A 96 -10.75 2.73 -9.53
C ARG A 96 -10.80 3.97 -8.64
N HIS A 97 -9.73 4.24 -7.88
CA HIS A 97 -9.65 5.40 -6.99
C HIS A 97 -8.90 6.58 -7.63
N ASN A 98 -8.63 6.54 -8.94
CA ASN A 98 -7.88 7.56 -9.69
C ASN A 98 -6.49 7.89 -9.11
N ARG A 99 -5.85 6.93 -8.44
CA ARG A 99 -4.50 7.08 -7.87
C ARG A 99 -3.39 6.83 -8.88
N ALA A 100 -3.74 6.29 -10.04
CA ALA A 100 -2.82 6.03 -11.14
C ALA A 100 -3.52 6.19 -12.48
N VAL A 101 -2.72 6.36 -13.52
CA VAL A 101 -3.14 6.46 -14.92
C VAL A 101 -2.38 5.43 -15.76
N TYR A 102 -2.95 5.01 -16.88
CA TYR A 102 -2.25 4.14 -17.83
C TYR A 102 -0.99 4.81 -18.37
N ALA A 103 0.06 4.00 -18.55
CA ALA A 103 1.36 4.42 -19.06
C ALA A 103 1.36 4.62 -20.59
N SER A 104 0.48 5.49 -21.11
CA SER A 104 0.49 5.90 -22.52
C SER A 104 1.71 6.78 -22.82
N PRO A 105 2.20 6.82 -24.07
CA PRO A 105 3.34 7.68 -24.43
C PRO A 105 3.07 9.17 -24.19
N GLU A 106 1.81 9.59 -24.31
CA GLU A 106 1.39 10.97 -24.00
C GLU A 106 1.47 11.26 -22.51
N ASN A 107 0.97 10.35 -21.68
CA ASN A 107 1.01 10.51 -20.22
C ASN A 107 2.45 10.47 -19.69
N LYS A 108 3.31 9.60 -20.25
CA LYS A 108 4.73 9.55 -19.88
C LYS A 108 5.41 10.91 -20.06
N LYS A 109 5.24 11.53 -21.24
CA LYS A 109 5.77 12.87 -21.51
C LYS A 109 5.24 13.92 -20.55
N PHE A 110 3.94 13.90 -20.28
CA PHE A 110 3.31 14.84 -19.34
C PHE A 110 3.91 14.73 -17.93
N PHE A 111 4.06 13.52 -17.40
CA PHE A 111 4.63 13.31 -16.06
C PHE A 111 6.15 13.55 -16.01
N GLU A 112 6.88 13.30 -17.10
CA GLU A 112 8.30 13.66 -17.23
C GLU A 112 8.49 15.18 -17.14
N GLU A 113 7.68 15.96 -17.86
CA GLU A 113 7.68 17.43 -17.78
C GLU A 113 7.30 17.92 -16.38
N GLU A 114 6.27 17.34 -15.77
CA GLU A 114 5.86 17.65 -14.39
C GLU A 114 6.99 17.39 -13.39
N ASN A 115 7.68 16.25 -13.51
CA ASN A 115 8.81 15.90 -12.66
C ASN A 115 9.97 16.87 -12.85
N ARG A 116 10.30 17.26 -14.09
CA ARG A 116 11.33 18.27 -14.36
C ARG A 116 11.02 19.60 -13.69
N LEU A 117 9.77 20.08 -13.79
CA LEU A 117 9.35 21.32 -13.13
C LEU A 117 9.43 21.23 -11.60
N ARG A 118 9.22 20.05 -11.02
CA ARG A 118 9.36 19.80 -9.59
C ARG A 118 10.83 19.77 -9.14
N GLU A 119 11.72 19.18 -9.93
CA GLU A 119 13.17 19.21 -9.68
C GLU A 119 13.73 20.64 -9.75
N GLU A 120 13.23 21.44 -10.69
CA GLU A 120 13.51 22.88 -10.78
C GLU A 120 12.94 23.69 -9.59
N GLY A 121 12.12 23.09 -8.73
CA GLY A 121 11.52 23.73 -7.56
C GLY A 121 10.35 24.66 -7.86
N LYS A 122 9.82 24.65 -9.08
CA LYS A 122 8.63 25.44 -9.47
C LYS A 122 7.34 24.89 -8.89
N LEU A 123 7.32 23.59 -8.57
CA LEU A 123 6.19 22.90 -7.96
C LEU A 123 6.49 22.54 -6.50
N PRO A 124 5.46 22.42 -5.65
CA PRO A 124 5.64 22.00 -4.27
C PRO A 124 6.27 20.61 -4.20
N ARG A 125 7.19 20.45 -3.25
CA ARG A 125 7.76 19.15 -2.92
C ARG A 125 6.68 18.27 -2.32
N LEU A 126 6.52 17.09 -2.88
CA LEU A 126 5.64 16.08 -2.32
C LEU A 126 6.44 15.22 -1.35
N GLN A 127 5.73 14.69 -0.36
CA GLN A 127 6.33 13.74 0.54
C GLN A 127 6.77 12.50 -0.23
N SER A 128 7.94 11.99 0.12
CA SER A 128 8.38 10.70 -0.39
C SER A 128 7.52 9.58 0.16
N HIS A 129 7.42 8.52 -0.61
CA HIS A 129 6.82 7.27 -0.25
C HIS A 129 7.27 6.74 1.11
N SER A 130 8.60 6.73 1.33
CA SER A 130 9.19 6.35 2.61
C SER A 130 8.79 7.32 3.73
N GLY A 131 8.70 8.61 3.41
CA GLY A 131 8.22 9.64 4.35
C GLY A 131 6.79 9.38 4.82
N MET A 132 5.88 9.04 3.90
CA MET A 132 4.49 8.69 4.26
C MET A 132 4.43 7.47 5.18
N LYS A 133 5.23 6.44 4.88
CA LYS A 133 5.33 5.24 5.72
C LYS A 133 5.84 5.59 7.13
N THR A 134 6.86 6.43 7.21
CA THR A 134 7.38 6.94 8.49
C THR A 134 6.33 7.75 9.24
N VAL A 135 5.59 8.65 8.57
CA VAL A 135 4.52 9.42 9.21
C VAL A 135 3.42 8.51 9.76
N ARG A 136 2.99 7.51 8.98
CA ARG A 136 2.01 6.52 9.43
C ARG A 136 2.52 5.73 10.63
N PHE A 137 3.79 5.34 10.62
CA PHE A 137 4.43 4.66 11.74
C PHE A 137 4.42 5.56 12.99
N LEU A 138 4.95 6.78 12.89
CA LEU A 138 5.03 7.73 14.01
C LEU A 138 3.67 8.08 14.62
N LYS A 139 2.60 8.16 13.80
CA LYS A 139 1.23 8.39 14.29
C LYS A 139 0.70 7.28 15.19
N ASN A 140 1.18 6.04 15.01
CA ASN A 140 0.75 4.89 15.79
C ASN A 140 1.69 4.58 16.96
N CYS A 141 2.77 5.35 17.13
CA CYS A 141 3.77 5.11 18.16
C CYS A 141 3.51 5.95 19.41
N THR A 142 3.86 5.37 20.55
CA THR A 142 4.00 6.05 21.84
C THR A 142 5.46 5.95 22.27
N LEU A 143 6.01 7.02 22.85
CA LEU A 143 7.39 7.03 23.32
C LEU A 143 7.43 6.99 24.85
N GLU A 144 8.08 5.97 25.40
CA GLU A 144 8.29 5.80 26.84
C GLU A 144 9.74 6.14 27.21
N ILE A 145 9.90 7.09 28.13
CA ILE A 145 11.20 7.50 28.65
C ILE A 145 11.26 7.15 30.11
N GLY A 146 12.12 6.17 30.44
CA GLY A 146 12.49 5.84 31.79
C GLY A 146 13.61 6.76 32.27
N VAL A 147 13.35 7.52 33.34
CA VAL A 147 14.33 8.42 33.97
C VAL A 147 14.77 7.84 35.31
N ASN A 148 16.07 7.92 35.61
CA ASN A 148 16.60 7.49 36.91
C ASN A 148 16.15 8.44 38.03
N GLU A 149 16.17 7.95 39.26
CA GLU A 149 15.97 8.78 40.46
C GLU A 149 17.19 9.69 40.67
N CYS A 150 17.15 10.86 40.03
CA CYS A 150 18.07 11.96 40.27
C CYS A 150 17.24 13.19 40.68
N ASP A 151 17.75 13.98 41.64
CA ASP A 151 17.05 15.17 42.14
C ASP A 151 16.84 16.25 41.06
N HIS A 152 17.72 16.28 40.04
CA HIS A 152 17.69 17.27 38.97
C HIS A 152 17.94 16.58 37.62
N TRP A 153 16.88 16.42 36.83
CA TRP A 153 16.97 15.96 35.45
C TRP A 153 16.11 16.84 34.56
N GLU A 154 16.58 17.07 33.34
CA GLU A 154 15.85 17.81 32.30
C GLU A 154 15.80 16.96 31.04
N LEU A 155 14.63 16.91 30.42
CA LEU A 155 14.48 16.18 29.18
C LEU A 155 15.00 17.00 27.99
N THR A 156 16.27 16.80 27.64
CA THR A 156 16.86 17.39 26.44
C THR A 156 16.43 16.62 25.17
N LYS A 157 16.42 17.31 24.02
CA LYS A 157 16.19 16.70 22.70
C LYS A 157 17.08 15.47 22.45
N GLU A 158 18.33 15.50 22.90
CA GLU A 158 19.27 14.39 22.73
C GLU A 158 18.80 13.09 23.41
N ILE A 159 18.25 13.21 24.61
CA ILE A 159 17.72 12.07 25.37
C ILE A 159 16.54 11.48 24.59
N VAL A 160 15.62 12.32 24.15
CA VAL A 160 14.45 11.90 23.38
C VAL A 160 14.86 11.20 22.08
N CYS A 161 15.80 11.75 21.31
CA CYS A 161 16.33 11.11 20.10
C CYS A 161 16.95 9.74 20.38
N ARG A 162 17.68 9.59 21.49
CA ARG A 162 18.27 8.30 21.89
C ARG A 162 17.19 7.27 22.21
N HIS A 163 16.10 7.69 22.87
CA HIS A 163 14.97 6.81 23.18
C HIS A 163 14.17 6.43 21.92
N PHE A 164 14.04 7.32 20.93
CA PHE A 164 13.48 6.99 19.62
C PHE A 164 14.25 5.85 18.95
N LEU A 165 15.58 5.92 18.97
CA LEU A 165 16.43 4.87 18.40
C LEU A 165 16.31 3.57 19.20
N ARG A 166 16.37 3.65 20.54
CA ARG A 166 16.39 2.46 21.40
C ARG A 166 15.05 1.71 21.42
N ASN A 167 13.94 2.44 21.55
CA ASN A 167 12.63 1.84 21.76
C ASN A 167 11.89 1.61 20.44
N LEU A 168 11.97 2.55 19.49
CA LEU A 168 11.21 2.51 18.23
C LEU A 168 12.08 2.13 17.02
N GLY A 169 13.41 2.13 17.15
CA GLY A 169 14.32 1.83 16.03
C GLY A 169 14.40 2.95 14.99
N VAL A 170 13.91 4.16 15.30
CA VAL A 170 13.88 5.29 14.36
C VAL A 170 14.97 6.29 14.71
N VAL A 171 15.78 6.66 13.72
CA VAL A 171 16.79 7.71 13.87
C VAL A 171 16.12 9.06 13.60
N VAL A 172 16.01 9.90 14.64
CA VAL A 172 15.47 11.26 14.54
C VAL A 172 16.59 12.27 14.78
N PRO A 173 16.85 13.21 13.86
CA PRO A 173 17.82 14.28 14.09
C PRO A 173 17.25 15.37 15.01
N HIS A 174 18.11 16.00 15.81
CA HIS A 174 17.71 17.06 16.76
C HIS A 174 16.95 18.24 16.13
N GLN A 175 17.23 18.54 14.85
CA GLN A 175 16.59 19.62 14.10
C GLN A 175 15.13 19.32 13.72
N ALA A 176 14.79 18.04 13.55
CA ALA A 176 13.44 17.60 13.22
C ALA A 176 12.55 17.44 14.47
N LEU A 177 13.14 17.51 15.66
CA LEU A 177 12.46 17.29 16.94
C LEU A 177 12.13 18.63 17.61
N THR A 178 10.86 18.82 17.91
CA THR A 178 10.35 19.97 18.67
C THR A 178 9.69 19.47 19.95
N LEU A 179 10.17 20.01 21.08
CA LEU A 179 9.61 19.78 22.40
C LEU A 179 8.75 20.99 22.79
N PRO A 180 7.81 20.85 23.74
CA PRO A 180 7.12 22.00 24.32
C PRO A 180 8.13 23.04 24.87
N GLU A 181 7.74 24.30 24.89
CA GLU A 181 8.61 25.41 25.33
C GLU A 181 9.00 25.28 26.81
N GLU A 182 8.15 24.65 27.62
CA GLU A 182 8.41 24.39 29.03
C GLU A 182 9.39 23.21 29.21
N PRO A 183 10.45 23.37 30.03
CA PRO A 183 11.38 22.28 30.31
C PRO A 183 10.69 21.16 31.09
N ILE A 184 10.77 19.93 30.56
CA ILE A 184 10.17 18.76 31.19
C ILE A 184 11.12 18.23 32.27
N THR A 185 10.75 18.47 33.54
CA THR A 185 11.46 18.03 34.76
C THR A 185 10.60 17.13 35.64
N ARG A 186 9.33 16.95 35.29
CA ARG A 186 8.36 16.16 36.05
C ARG A 186 7.99 14.92 35.28
N LEU A 187 7.66 13.87 36.02
CA LEU A 187 7.07 12.66 35.46
C LEU A 187 5.65 12.95 35.00
N GLY A 188 5.23 12.34 33.90
CA GLY A 188 3.91 12.59 33.34
C GLY A 188 3.81 12.32 31.86
N SER A 189 2.66 12.70 31.30
CA SER A 189 2.36 12.58 29.89
C SER A 189 2.56 13.92 29.20
N TYR A 190 3.41 13.92 28.19
CA TYR A 190 3.74 15.06 27.35
C TYR A 190 3.53 14.70 25.88
N TRP A 191 3.82 15.63 24.98
CA TRP A 191 3.88 15.37 23.56
C TRP A 191 5.18 15.90 22.97
N CYS A 192 5.61 15.29 21.89
CA CYS A 192 6.74 15.75 21.10
C CYS A 192 6.32 15.82 19.63
N GLU A 193 6.75 16.87 18.93
CA GLU A 193 6.48 17.02 17.51
C GLU A 193 7.72 16.60 16.70
N VAL A 194 7.53 15.71 15.74
CA VAL A 194 8.57 15.26 14.81
C VAL A 194 8.19 15.69 13.40
N THR A 195 9.05 16.47 12.75
CA THR A 195 8.87 16.91 11.36
C THR A 195 9.60 15.99 10.39
N VAL A 196 8.85 15.34 9.49
CA VAL A 196 9.37 14.45 8.45
C VAL A 196 9.59 15.26 7.17
N ASN A 197 10.82 15.24 6.66
CA ASN A 197 11.27 15.94 5.43
C ASN A 197 10.97 17.44 5.38
N GLY A 198 10.69 18.08 6.52
CA GLY A 198 10.29 19.49 6.59
C GLY A 198 8.89 19.78 6.04
N LEU A 199 8.07 18.74 5.81
CA LEU A 199 6.72 18.88 5.25
C LEU A 199 5.66 18.53 6.28
N ASP A 200 5.75 17.32 6.83
CA ASP A 200 4.73 16.79 7.72
C ASP A 200 5.22 16.81 9.16
N THR A 201 4.48 17.46 10.04
CA THR A 201 4.73 17.43 11.49
C THR A 201 3.76 16.46 12.16
N VAL A 202 4.31 15.49 12.89
CA VAL A 202 3.55 14.47 13.62
C VAL A 202 3.68 14.71 15.12
N ARG A 203 2.55 14.76 15.83
CA ARG A 203 2.51 14.79 17.30
C ARG A 203 2.56 13.38 17.85
N ILE A 204 3.55 13.11 18.69
CA ILE A 204 3.80 11.80 19.30
C ILE A 204 3.61 11.94 20.81
N PRO A 205 2.77 11.11 21.45
CA PRO A 205 2.62 11.09 22.89
C PRO A 205 3.89 10.55 23.56
N LEU A 206 4.33 11.25 24.60
CA LEU A 206 5.49 10.97 25.39
C LEU A 206 5.07 10.62 26.82
N SER A 207 5.43 9.45 27.33
CA SER A 207 5.26 9.10 28.73
C SER A 207 6.60 9.08 29.42
N VAL A 208 6.79 9.95 30.42
CA VAL A 208 7.98 9.99 31.24
C VAL A 208 7.70 9.27 32.55
N GLN A 209 8.38 8.15 32.75
CA GLN A 209 8.20 7.25 33.88
C GLN A 209 9.53 7.09 34.63
N GLN A 210 9.45 6.64 35.88
CA GLN A 210 10.65 6.21 36.59
C GLN A 210 11.21 4.97 35.92
N LEU A 211 12.53 4.94 35.69
CA LEU A 211 13.21 3.77 35.18
C LEU A 211 13.13 2.69 36.27
N ALA A 212 12.26 1.69 36.05
CA ALA A 212 12.22 0.54 36.93
C ALA A 212 13.58 -0.16 36.89
N GLU A 213 14.23 -0.30 38.04
CA GLU A 213 15.45 -1.08 38.13
C GLU A 213 15.19 -2.51 37.62
N PRO A 214 16.09 -3.08 36.78
CA PRO A 214 15.93 -4.45 36.33
C PRO A 214 16.01 -5.39 37.53
N LYS A 215 14.85 -5.87 38.00
CA LYS A 215 14.75 -6.83 39.10
C LYS A 215 15.52 -8.10 38.74
N SER A 216 16.39 -8.55 39.64
CA SER A 216 17.09 -9.83 39.47
C SER A 216 16.10 -11.00 39.39
N ASN A 217 16.47 -12.11 38.74
CA ASN A 217 15.59 -13.28 38.62
C ASN A 217 15.08 -13.77 39.98
N SER A 218 15.93 -13.74 41.02
CA SER A 218 15.55 -14.11 42.39
C SER A 218 14.49 -13.18 42.98
N GLN A 219 14.61 -11.86 42.77
CA GLN A 219 13.63 -10.88 43.23
C GLN A 219 12.30 -11.00 42.46
N ARG A 220 12.33 -11.32 41.16
CA ARG A 220 11.13 -11.56 40.36
C ARG A 220 10.35 -12.78 40.87
N LEU A 221 11.06 -13.88 41.15
CA LEU A 221 10.49 -15.10 41.71
C LEU A 221 9.91 -14.86 43.12
N TRP A 222 10.60 -14.11 43.97
CA TRP A 222 10.13 -13.79 45.32
C TRP A 222 8.89 -12.89 45.34
N LEU A 223 8.80 -11.90 44.43
CA LEU A 223 7.61 -11.05 44.28
C LEU A 223 6.40 -11.83 43.74
N ALA A 224 6.61 -12.72 42.76
CA ALA A 224 5.55 -13.56 42.21
C ALA A 224 4.96 -14.54 43.24
N GLN A 225 5.74 -14.93 44.26
CA GLN A 225 5.27 -15.72 45.40
C GLN A 225 4.42 -14.92 46.41
N LYS A 226 4.48 -13.58 46.37
CA LYS A 226 3.72 -12.68 47.27
C LYS A 226 2.37 -12.22 46.71
N GLU A 227 2.18 -12.23 45.40
CA GLU A 227 0.91 -11.87 44.77
C GLU A 227 -0.29 -12.82 45.00
N PRO A 228 -0.17 -14.13 45.38
CA PRO A 228 -1.35 -14.99 45.51
C PRO A 228 -2.19 -14.79 46.78
N ASP A 229 -1.70 -14.03 47.78
CA ASP A 229 -2.41 -13.85 49.05
C ASP A 229 -3.15 -12.49 49.16
N ALA A 230 -2.80 -11.49 48.34
CA ALA A 230 -3.46 -10.18 48.36
C ALA A 230 -4.84 -10.16 47.66
N GLU A 231 -5.12 -11.15 46.80
CA GLU A 231 -6.42 -11.31 46.12
C GLU A 231 -7.42 -12.16 46.92
N ARG A 232 -7.03 -12.67 48.10
CA ARG A 232 -7.87 -13.52 48.97
C ARG A 232 -8.52 -12.79 50.14
N GLU A 233 -8.20 -11.52 50.35
CA GLU A 233 -8.83 -10.66 51.37
C GLU A 233 -9.74 -9.62 50.69
N VAL A 234 -10.82 -10.10 50.04
CA VAL A 234 -12.04 -9.33 49.74
C VAL A 234 -13.25 -10.22 49.98
#